data_AF-A0AAW2IRM0-F1
#
_entry.id   AF-A0AAW2IRM0-F1
#
_cell.length_a   1.000
_cell.length_b   1.000
_cell.length_c   1.000
_cell.angle_alpha   90.00
_cell.angle_beta   90.00
_cell.angle_gamma   90.00
#
_symmetry.space_group_name_H-M   'P 1'
#
loop_
_entity.id
_entity.type
_entity.pdbx_description
1 polymer ?
#
loop_
_entity_poly.entity_id
_entity_poly.type
_entity_poly.pdbx_seq_one_letter_code
_entity_poly.pdbx_strand_id
1 'polypeptide(L)'
;MIQGSSVREHGVMMLSLVEKLKDIQADFDKEKTYVNVILQSLPSSFDQFIINYNMNGLEKSLHELINILVQYEAIIEKSAPSVLVGEASISKAKGKVVEREKRKN
;
A
#
# COMPACT_ATOMS: atom_id res chain seq x y z
N MET A 1 -4.67 8.56 -6.49
CA MET A 1 -3.58 7.58 -6.67
C MET A 1 -4.18 6.26 -7.15
N ILE A 2 -3.47 5.43 -7.92
CA ILE A 2 -3.96 4.11 -8.38
C ILE A 2 -3.52 3.03 -7.37
N GLN A 3 -4.29 1.96 -7.22
CA GLN A 3 -3.90 0.85 -6.34
C GLN A 3 -2.54 0.26 -6.75
N GLY A 4 -1.63 0.10 -5.77
CA GLY A 4 -0.31 -0.50 -5.99
C GLY A 4 0.78 0.45 -6.52
N SER A 5 0.48 1.74 -6.76
CA SER A 5 1.53 2.74 -7.02
C SER A 5 2.21 3.18 -5.72
N SER A 6 3.47 3.61 -5.77
CA SER A 6 4.22 4.01 -4.58
C SER A 6 3.65 5.26 -3.90
N VAL A 7 3.31 5.13 -2.60
CA VAL A 7 2.90 6.25 -1.75
C VAL A 7 4.04 7.22 -1.55
N ARG A 8 5.28 6.73 -1.47
CA ARG A 8 6.46 7.61 -1.37
C ARG A 8 6.55 8.56 -2.57
N GLU A 9 6.48 8.03 -3.79
CA GLU A 9 6.55 8.85 -5.00
C GLU A 9 5.39 9.86 -5.07
N HIS A 10 4.19 9.41 -4.71
CA HIS A 10 3.02 10.28 -4.60
C HIS A 10 3.20 11.38 -3.55
N GLY A 11 3.73 11.05 -2.38
CA GLY A 11 4.02 12.00 -1.29
C GLY A 11 5.06 13.04 -1.70
N VAL A 12 6.12 12.64 -2.40
CA VAL A 12 7.12 13.57 -2.97
C VAL A 12 6.47 14.50 -3.99
N MET A 13 5.62 13.98 -4.88
CA MET A 13 4.89 14.80 -5.85
C MET A 13 4.00 15.83 -5.15
N MET A 14 3.29 15.43 -4.10
CA MET A 14 2.45 16.34 -3.30
C MET A 14 3.29 17.43 -2.63
N LEU A 15 4.45 17.09 -2.05
CA LEU A 15 5.38 18.08 -1.49
C LEU A 15 5.84 19.10 -2.54
N SER A 16 6.24 18.64 -3.72
CA SER A 16 6.67 19.54 -4.80
C SER A 16 5.53 20.44 -5.32
N LEU A 17 4.28 19.96 -5.33
CA LEU A 17 3.13 20.80 -5.66
C LEU A 17 2.86 21.84 -4.57
N VAL A 18 3.00 21.46 -3.30
CA VAL A 18 2.89 22.37 -2.16
C VAL A 18 3.94 23.48 -2.24
N GLU A 19 5.19 23.15 -2.57
CA GLU A 19 6.26 24.14 -2.76
C GLU A 19 5.94 25.11 -3.91
N LYS A 20 5.53 24.61 -5.08
CA LYS A 20 5.12 25.45 -6.21
C LYS A 20 3.93 26.36 -5.87
N LEU A 21 2.98 25.87 -5.06
CA LEU A 21 1.84 26.68 -4.60
C LEU A 21 2.23 27.69 -3.52
N LYS A 22 3.29 27.44 -2.74
CA LYS A 22 3.87 28.42 -1.81
C LYS A 22 4.46 29.61 -2.57
N ASP A 23 5.15 29.35 -3.68
CA ASP A 23 5.79 30.37 -4.51
C ASP A 23 4.79 31.29 -5.24
N ILE A 24 3.59 30.79 -5.56
CA ILE A 24 2.54 31.55 -6.27
C ILE A 24 1.79 32.53 -5.35
N GLN A 25 2.09 32.55 -4.04
CA GLN A 25 1.54 33.50 -3.05
C GLN A 25 0.00 33.50 -3.01
N ALA A 26 -0.57 32.41 -2.52
CA ALA A 26 -1.94 32.38 -2.00
C ALA A 26 -1.89 32.00 -0.52
N ASP A 27 -2.51 32.83 0.32
CA ASP A 27 -2.56 32.75 1.78
C ASP A 27 -3.51 31.64 2.24
N PHE A 28 -3.23 30.40 1.84
CA PHE A 28 -3.97 29.26 2.36
C PHE A 28 -3.51 29.01 3.81
N ASP A 29 -4.44 28.58 4.67
CA ASP A 29 -4.14 27.84 5.90
C ASP A 29 -3.57 26.46 5.49
N LYS A 30 -2.38 26.52 4.90
CA LYS A 30 -1.87 25.64 3.84
C LYS A 30 -1.84 24.19 4.26
N GLU A 31 -1.35 23.94 5.45
CA GLU A 31 -0.99 22.61 5.89
C GLU A 31 -2.21 21.70 6.07
N LYS A 32 -3.30 22.23 6.64
CA LYS A 32 -4.54 21.48 6.82
C LYS A 32 -5.20 21.14 5.49
N THR A 33 -5.18 22.08 4.54
CA THR A 33 -5.68 21.83 3.18
C THR A 33 -4.86 20.75 2.49
N TYR A 34 -3.53 20.80 2.56
CA TYR A 34 -2.66 19.81 1.93
C TYR A 34 -2.79 18.42 2.57
N VAL A 35 -2.90 18.34 3.90
CA VAL A 35 -3.20 17.11 4.61
C VAL A 35 -4.50 16.50 4.10
N ASN A 36 -5.58 17.29 3.98
CA ASN A 36 -6.85 16.79 3.49
C ASN A 36 -6.77 16.31 2.03
N VAL A 37 -6.06 17.03 1.17
CA VAL A 37 -5.82 16.62 -0.23
C VAL A 37 -5.07 15.29 -0.29
N ILE A 38 -4.04 15.10 0.54
CA ILE A 38 -3.31 13.84 0.61
C ILE A 38 -4.24 12.71 1.05
N LEU A 39 -4.96 12.87 2.16
CA LEU A 39 -5.87 11.84 2.69
C LEU A 39 -6.92 11.41 1.67
N GLN A 40 -7.53 12.35 0.94
CA GLN A 40 -8.52 12.05 -0.10
C GLN A 40 -7.92 11.38 -1.35
N SER A 41 -6.62 11.53 -1.57
CA SER A 41 -5.94 11.00 -2.76
C SER A 41 -5.46 9.55 -2.62
N LEU A 42 -5.44 9.03 -1.39
CA LEU A 42 -4.99 7.68 -1.07
C LEU A 42 -5.93 6.61 -1.66
N PRO A 43 -5.40 5.44 -2.05
CA PRO A 43 -6.23 4.34 -2.51
C PRO A 43 -6.91 3.61 -1.35
N SER A 44 -7.94 2.81 -1.63
CA SER A 44 -8.78 2.17 -0.61
C SER A 44 -8.03 1.21 0.33
N SER A 45 -6.83 0.72 -0.05
CA SER A 45 -5.98 -0.03 0.87
C SER A 45 -5.53 0.77 2.11
N PHE A 46 -5.70 2.09 2.10
CA PHE A 46 -5.40 2.99 3.22
C PHE A 46 -6.65 3.38 4.02
N ASP A 47 -7.83 2.81 3.74
CA ASP A 47 -9.08 3.18 4.42
C ASP A 47 -8.98 3.01 5.95
N GLN A 48 -8.35 1.93 6.40
CA GLN A 48 -8.12 1.67 7.83
C GLN A 48 -7.19 2.73 8.46
N PHE A 49 -6.20 3.23 7.72
CA PHE A 49 -5.36 4.33 8.15
C PHE A 49 -6.16 5.63 8.28
N ILE A 50 -6.98 5.96 7.28
CA ILE A 50 -7.81 7.19 7.26
C ILE A 50 -8.79 7.21 8.44
N ILE A 51 -9.49 6.10 8.70
CA ILE A 51 -10.39 5.95 9.85
C ILE A 51 -9.61 6.22 11.14
N ASN A 52 -8.44 5.60 11.30
CA ASN A 52 -7.63 5.76 12.51
C ASN A 52 -7.08 7.19 12.67
N TYR A 53 -6.69 7.84 11.58
CA TYR A 53 -6.22 9.22 11.59
C TYR A 53 -7.32 10.19 12.04
N ASN A 54 -8.51 10.05 11.47
CA ASN A 54 -9.66 10.90 11.77
C ASN A 54 -10.19 10.68 13.20
N MET A 55 -10.30 9.42 13.64
CA MET A 55 -10.86 9.07 14.95
C MET A 55 -9.97 9.50 16.11
N ASN A 56 -8.65 9.44 15.94
CA ASN A 56 -7.71 9.84 16.99
C ASN A 56 -7.41 11.35 17.00
N GLY A 57 -8.00 12.13 16.09
CA GLY A 57 -7.76 13.57 16.01
C GLY A 57 -6.28 13.92 15.84
N LEU A 58 -5.53 13.13 15.07
CA LEU A 58 -4.10 13.33 14.91
C LEU A 58 -3.86 14.59 14.09
N GLU A 59 -3.45 15.68 14.74
CA GLU A 59 -2.86 16.83 14.05
C GLU A 59 -1.38 16.53 13.81
N LYS A 60 -1.05 16.17 12.57
CA LYS A 60 0.31 15.92 12.11
C LYS A 60 0.72 16.98 11.10
N SER A 61 1.98 17.39 11.18
CA SER A 61 2.59 18.15 10.09
C SER A 61 2.61 17.32 8.82
N LEU A 62 2.71 17.99 7.67
CA LEU A 62 2.73 17.33 6.36
C LEU A 62 3.85 16.29 6.25
N HIS A 63 5.02 16.63 6.79
CA HIS A 63 6.19 15.76 6.78
C HIS A 63 5.98 14.51 7.67
N GLU A 64 5.40 14.69 8.86
CA GLU A 64 5.06 13.55 9.73
C GLU A 64 4.02 12.63 9.10
N LEU A 65 2.97 13.20 8.50
CA LEU A 65 1.93 12.43 7.80
C LEU A 65 2.54 11.55 6.71
N ILE A 66 3.41 12.11 5.87
CA ILE A 66 4.08 11.38 4.79
C ILE A 66 4.94 10.23 5.36
N ASN A 67 5.70 10.48 6.42
CA ASN A 67 6.53 9.44 7.04
C ASN A 67 5.70 8.30 7.64
N ILE A 68 4.54 8.60 8.23
CA ILE A 68 3.64 7.56 8.76
C ILE A 68 3.01 6.77 7.61
N LEU A 69 2.59 7.44 6.53
CA LEU A 69 2.03 6.79 5.34
C LEU A 69 3.03 5.82 4.69
N VAL A 70 4.31 6.21 4.57
CA VAL A 70 5.38 5.33 4.04
C VAL A 70 5.59 4.10 4.94
N GLN A 71 5.53 4.27 6.26
CA GLN A 71 5.62 3.13 7.18
C GLN A 71 4.41 2.21 7.08
N TYR A 72 3.22 2.79 6.95
CA TYR A 72 1.98 2.04 6.78
C TYR A 72 1.99 1.24 5.47
N GLU A 73 2.46 1.82 4.37
CA GLU A 73 2.68 1.15 3.09
C GLU A 73 3.56 -0.11 3.26
N ALA A 74 4.70 0.00 3.93
CA ALA A 74 5.59 -1.14 4.17
C ALA A 74 4.95 -2.25 5.04
N ILE A 75 4.02 -1.89 5.94
CA ILE A 75 3.28 -2.86 6.76
C ILE A 75 2.26 -3.59 5.90
N ILE A 76 1.47 -2.87 5.10
CA ILE A 76 0.45 -3.49 4.25
C ILE A 76 1.08 -4.42 3.20
N GLU A 77 2.23 -4.04 2.63
CA GLU A 77 2.99 -4.89 1.71
C GLU A 77 3.49 -6.17 2.38
N LYS A 78 4.00 -6.09 3.61
CA LYS A 78 4.43 -7.27 4.38
C LYS A 78 3.27 -8.16 4.82
N SER A 79 2.10 -7.59 5.08
CA SER A 79 0.89 -8.33 5.48
C SER A 79 0.11 -8.88 4.29
N ALA A 80 0.40 -8.43 3.06
CA ALA A 80 -0.23 -8.96 1.88
C ALA A 80 0.11 -10.45 1.79
N PRO A 81 -0.90 -11.35 1.72
CA PRO A 81 -0.63 -12.76 1.52
C PRO A 81 0.17 -12.87 0.22
N SER A 82 1.39 -13.39 0.32
CA SER A 82 2.20 -13.75 -0.84
C SER A 82 1.39 -14.78 -1.64
N VAL A 83 0.62 -14.32 -2.61
CA VAL A 83 0.00 -15.20 -3.59
C VAL A 83 1.16 -15.72 -4.41
N LEU A 84 1.71 -16.86 -3.98
CA LEU A 84 2.51 -17.71 -4.83
C LEU A 84 1.64 -18.00 -6.05
N VAL A 85 1.88 -17.27 -7.13
CA VAL A 85 1.46 -17.68 -8.46
C VAL A 85 2.24 -18.96 -8.72
N GLY A 86 1.65 -20.08 -8.31
CA GLY A 86 2.13 -21.40 -8.66
C GLY A 86 1.96 -21.52 -10.16
N GLU A 87 2.99 -21.18 -10.92
CA GLU A 87 3.16 -21.71 -12.26
C GLU A 87 3.31 -23.23 -12.11
N ALA A 88 2.17 -23.93 -12.09
CA ALA A 88 2.14 -25.37 -12.26
C ALA A 88 2.58 -25.65 -13.70
N SER A 89 3.89 -25.66 -13.91
CA SER A 89 4.51 -26.24 -15.09
C SER A 89 4.11 -27.71 -15.14
N ILE A 90 3.12 -28.03 -15.99
CA ILE A 90 2.74 -29.40 -16.32
C ILE A 90 3.92 -30.03 -17.07
N SER A 91 4.88 -30.56 -16.33
CA SER A 91 5.90 -31.44 -16.87
C SER A 91 5.36 -32.87 -16.84
N LYS A 92 5.00 -33.36 -18.03
CA LYS A 92 4.73 -34.78 -18.29
C LYS A 92 5.92 -35.62 -17.85
N ALA A 93 5.75 -36.48 -16.85
CA ALA A 93 6.68 -37.57 -16.57
C ALA A 93 5.93 -38.90 -16.47
N LYS A 94 6.39 -39.84 -17.28
CA LYS A 94 5.90 -41.20 -17.51
C LYS A 94 5.90 -42.06 -16.24
N GLY A 95 4.80 -42.79 -16.06
CA GLY A 95 4.68 -44.19 -15.62
C GLY A 95 5.58 -44.76 -14.52
N LYS A 96 4.95 -45.21 -13.43
CA LYS A 96 5.02 -46.61 -12.96
C LYS A 96 3.92 -46.86 -11.92
N VAL A 97 2.96 -47.72 -12.28
CA VAL A 97 2.01 -48.31 -11.33
C VAL A 97 2.81 -49.20 -10.39
N VAL A 98 2.77 -48.89 -9.09
CA VAL A 98 3.32 -49.77 -8.05
C VAL A 98 2.29 -50.85 -7.78
N GLU A 99 2.63 -52.05 -8.23
CA GLU A 99 1.98 -53.32 -7.95
C GLU A 99 1.92 -53.57 -6.43
N ARG A 100 0.70 -53.63 -5.87
CA ARG A 100 0.46 -54.14 -4.51
C ARG A 100 0.27 -55.65 -4.58
N GLU A 101 1.32 -56.41 -4.25
CA GLU A 101 1.18 -57.82 -3.90
C GLU A 101 1.53 -58.03 -2.42
N LYS A 102 0.58 -58.56 -1.65
CA LYS A 102 0.67 -59.80 -0.82
C LYS A 102 -0.53 -59.86 0.14
N ARG A 103 -1.48 -60.80 -0.11
CA ARG A 103 -1.63 -62.15 0.54
C ARG A 103 -1.97 -62.01 2.04
N LYS A 104 -2.94 -62.73 2.61
CA LYS A 104 -3.07 -64.20 2.61
C LYS A 104 -4.31 -64.62 3.43
N ASN A 105 -4.96 -65.71 3.01
CA ASN A 105 -5.82 -66.68 3.72
C ASN A 105 -7.01 -66.21 4.56
#